data_AF-A0A235ILM6-F1
#
_entry.id   AF-A0A235ILM6-F1
#
_cell.length_a   1.000
_cell.length_b   1.000
_cell.length_c   1.000
_cell.angle_alpha   90.00
_cell.angle_beta   90.00
_cell.angle_gamma   90.00
#
_symmetry.space_group_name_H-M   'P 1'
#
loop_
_entity.id
_entity.type
_entity.pdbx_description
1 polymer ?
#
loop_
_entity_poly.entity_id
_entity_poly.type
_entity_poly.pdbx_seq_one_letter_code
_entity_poly.pdbx_strand_id
1 'polypeptide(L)' 'MSDNLPFQNPDQLQQWHQGIKDANRNNIFCHCRACDYEWMDSAFDVTCIQCSSKDVESISSWQFPDD' A
#
# COMPACT_ATOMS: atom_id res chain seq x y z
N MET A 1 -23.80 -16.82 -16.50
CA MET A 1 -23.40 -15.40 -16.53
C MET A 1 -22.31 -15.29 -17.57
N SER A 2 -22.40 -14.37 -18.52
CA SER A 2 -21.37 -14.25 -19.57
C SER A 2 -20.08 -13.72 -18.96
N ASP A 3 -18.99 -14.47 -19.12
CA ASP A 3 -17.62 -14.09 -18.72
C ASP A 3 -17.06 -12.98 -19.62
N ASN A 4 -17.72 -11.82 -19.63
CA ASN A 4 -17.12 -10.61 -20.19
C ASN A 4 -16.11 -10.09 -19.16
N LEU A 5 -14.89 -10.61 -19.25
CA LEU A 5 -13.76 -10.01 -18.57
C LEU A 5 -13.68 -8.53 -19.01
N PRO A 6 -13.42 -7.58 -18.09
CA PRO A 6 -13.35 -6.16 -18.43
C PRO A 6 -12.16 -5.80 -19.33
N PHE A 7 -11.31 -6.77 -19.66
CA PHE A 7 -10.10 -6.61 -20.45
C PHE A 7 -10.29 -7.25 -21.83
N GLN A 8 -10.05 -6.46 -22.87
CA GLN A 8 -10.17 -6.85 -24.28
C GLN A 8 -8.90 -7.55 -24.80
N ASN A 9 -7.77 -7.39 -24.10
CA ASN A 9 -6.49 -8.03 -24.43
C ASN A 9 -5.59 -8.21 -23.18
N PRO A 10 -4.51 -9.01 -23.28
CA PRO A 10 -3.58 -9.23 -22.17
C PRO A 10 -2.84 -7.97 -21.69
N ASP A 11 -2.60 -7.00 -22.58
CA ASP A 11 -1.88 -5.76 -22.24
C ASP A 11 -2.71 -4.90 -21.27
N GLN A 12 -4.03 -4.83 -21.46
CA GLN A 12 -4.95 -4.14 -20.54
C GLN A 12 -4.95 -4.79 -19.15
N LEU A 13 -4.91 -6.12 -19.09
CA LEU A 13 -4.79 -6.84 -17.83
C LEU A 13 -3.44 -6.55 -17.15
N GLN A 14 -2.35 -6.50 -17.92
CA GLN A 14 -1.03 -6.16 -17.39
C GLN A 14 -0.96 -4.73 -16.88
N GLN A 15 -1.51 -3.76 -17.62
CA GLN A 15 -1.61 -2.36 -17.21
C GLN A 15 -2.43 -2.20 -15.92
N TRP A 16 -3.54 -2.92 -15.81
CA TRP A 16 -4.35 -2.95 -14.59
C TRP A 16 -3.58 -3.51 -13.39
N HIS A 17 -2.88 -4.63 -13.55
CA HIS A 17 -2.01 -5.18 -12.50
C HIS A 17 -0.89 -4.20 -12.11
N GLN A 18 -0.33 -3.46 -13.06
CA GLN A 18 0.69 -2.46 -12.79
C GLN A 18 0.11 -1.31 -11.96
N GLY A 19 -1.07 -0.81 -12.32
CA GLY A 19 -1.77 0.21 -11.53
C GLY A 19 -2.04 -0.22 -10.09
N ILE A 20 -2.41 -1.48 -9.86
CA ILE A 20 -2.56 -2.04 -8.51
C ILE A 20 -1.23 -2.07 -7.75
N LYS A 21 -0.14 -2.49 -8.40
CA LYS A 21 1.18 -2.51 -7.77
C LYS A 21 1.63 -1.11 -7.36
N ASP A 22 1.38 -0.12 -8.22
CA ASP A 22 1.75 1.27 -7.96
C ASP A 22 0.88 1.88 -6.86
N ALA A 23 -0.42 1.60 -6.83
CA ALA A 23 -1.31 1.99 -5.74
C ALA A 23 -0.91 1.34 -4.39
N ASN A 24 -0.50 0.08 -4.39
CA ASN A 24 -0.04 -0.60 -3.18
C ASN A 24 1.27 -0.03 -2.62
N ARG A 25 2.10 0.57 -3.46
CA ARG A 25 3.46 0.99 -3.10
C ARG A 25 3.51 2.17 -2.13
N ASN A 26 2.44 2.92 -1.92
CA ASN A 26 2.44 4.11 -1.04
C ASN A 26 1.40 4.02 0.09
N ASN A 27 0.98 2.80 0.39
CA ASN A 27 -0.19 2.54 1.23
C ASN A 27 0.18 1.61 2.38
N ILE A 28 1.33 1.83 3.03
CA ILE A 28 1.69 1.11 4.25
C ILE A 28 1.54 2.08 5.41
N PHE A 29 0.52 1.85 6.25
CA PHE A 29 0.37 2.57 7.50
C PHE A 29 1.30 1.95 8.53
N CYS A 30 2.12 2.79 9.14
CA CYS A 30 3.12 2.43 10.12
C CYS A 30 2.79 3.06 11.47
N HIS A 31 2.89 2.28 12.54
CA HIS A 31 2.73 2.71 13.92
C HIS A 31 3.93 2.23 14.74
N CYS A 32 4.68 3.17 15.32
CA CYS A 32 5.79 2.82 16.20
C CYS A 32 5.29 2.54 17.62
N ARG A 33 5.46 1.30 18.08
CA ARG A 33 5.01 0.86 19.42
C ARG A 33 5.84 1.44 20.57
N ALA A 34 6.98 2.07 20.27
CA ALA A 34 7.86 2.66 21.27
C ALA A 34 7.56 4.13 21.58
N CYS A 35 7.02 4.89 20.62
CA CYS A 35 6.76 6.32 20.79
C CYS A 35 5.41 6.79 20.23
N ASP A 36 4.55 5.85 19.84
CA ASP A 36 3.19 6.07 19.31
C ASP A 36 3.12 6.95 18.05
N TYR A 37 4.23 7.14 17.35
CA TYR A 37 4.25 7.92 16.12
C TYR A 37 3.67 7.11 14.96
N GLU A 38 2.81 7.74 14.17
CA GLU A 38 2.10 7.14 13.04
C GLU A 38 2.44 7.86 11.73
N TRP A 39 2.65 7.10 10.66
CA TRP A 39 2.96 7.64 9.34
C TRP A 39 2.58 6.69 8.20
N MET A 40 2.63 7.19 6.97
CA MET A 40 2.48 6.39 5.75
C MET A 40 3.84 6.19 5.10
N ASP A 41 4.13 4.97 4.66
CA ASP A 41 5.37 4.59 4.00
C ASP A 41 5.11 3.72 2.76
N SER A 42 6.20 3.44 2.05
CA SER A 42 6.27 2.57 0.88
C SER A 42 6.90 1.20 1.15
N ALA A 43 7.46 1.00 2.35
CA ALA A 43 8.08 -0.26 2.78
C ALA A 43 7.57 -0.74 4.15
N PHE A 44 7.60 -2.06 4.36
CA PHE A 44 7.24 -2.69 5.64
C PHE A 44 8.40 -2.70 6.65
N ASP A 45 9.64 -2.76 6.18
CA ASP A 45 10.85 -2.83 7.01
C ASP A 45 11.43 -1.42 7.20
N VAL A 46 10.76 -0.63 8.03
CA VAL A 46 11.08 0.77 8.27
C VAL A 46 11.48 1.00 9.73
N THR A 47 12.36 1.98 9.93
CA THR A 47 12.77 2.42 11.26
C THR A 47 12.04 3.72 11.58
N CYS A 48 11.50 3.84 12.79
CA CYS A 48 10.79 5.04 13.21
C CYS A 48 11.71 6.28 13.14
N ILE A 49 11.29 7.31 12.41
CA ILE A 49 12.06 8.55 12.22
C ILE A 49 12.12 9.42 13.48
N GLN A 50 11.21 9.23 14.44
CA GLN A 50 11.15 10.01 15.68
C GLN A 50 12.07 9.46 16.77
N CYS A 51 12.13 8.13 16.92
CA CYS A 51 12.84 7.49 18.04
C CYS A 51 13.91 6.47 17.62
N SER A 52 14.09 6.22 16.31
CA SER A 52 14.99 5.21 15.76
C SER A 52 14.68 3.76 16.17
N SER A 53 13.50 3.49 16.73
CA SER A 53 13.04 2.13 17.05
C SER A 53 12.72 1.34 15.78
N LYS A 54 13.01 0.04 15.82
CA LYS A 54 12.60 -0.95 14.82
C LYS A 54 11.30 -1.67 15.20
N ASP A 55 10.76 -1.40 16.39
CA ASP A 55 9.47 -1.93 16.83
C ASP A 55 8.33 -1.11 16.20
N VAL A 56 8.09 -1.39 14.92
CA VAL A 56 7.10 -0.73 14.08
C VAL A 56 6.11 -1.78 13.59
N GLU A 57 4.84 -1.56 13.86
CA GLU A 57 3.73 -2.30 13.27
C GLU A 57 3.34 -1.67 11.95
N SER A 58 3.21 -2.48 10.91
CA SER A 58 2.90 -2.01 9.56
C SER A 58 1.77 -2.82 8.93
N ILE A 59 0.81 -2.11 8.33
CA ILE A 59 -0.36 -2.70 7.67
C ILE A 59 -0.61 -2.01 6.32
N SER A 60 -1.02 -2.78 5.32
CA SER A 60 -1.50 -2.19 4.06
C SER A 60 -2.79 -1.41 4.31
N SER A 61 -2.76 -0.10 4.03
CA SER A 61 -3.87 0.83 4.18
C SER A 61 -4.25 1.40 2.81
N TRP A 62 -5.20 0.76 2.15
CA TRP A 62 -5.75 1.27 0.89
C TRP A 62 -6.53 2.56 1.16
N GLN A 63 -6.02 3.67 0.61
CA GLN A 63 -6.72 4.95 0.63
C GLN A 63 -7.59 5.04 -0.62
N PHE A 64 -8.90 5.19 -0.42
CA PHE A 64 -9.83 5.54 -1.49
C PHE A 64 -10.08 7.05 -1.39
N PRO A 65 -9.96 7.82 -2.49
CA PRO A 65 -10.37 9.21 -2.48
C PRO A 65 -11.86 9.29 -2.11
N ASP A 66 -12.21 10.23 -1.23
CA ASP A 66 -13.58 10.39 -0.75
C ASP A 66 -14.54 10.97 -1.82
N ASP A 67 -14.04 11.71 -2.82
CA ASP A 67 -14.71 12.12 -4.07
C ASP A 67 -13.72 12.83 -5.02
#